data_AF-A0A976D1B0-F1
#
_entry.id   AF-A0A976D1B0-F1
#
_cell.length_a   1.000
_cell.length_b   1.000
_cell.length_c   1.000
_cell.angle_alpha   90.00
_cell.angle_beta   90.00
_cell.angle_gamma   90.00
#
_symmetry.space_group_name_H-M   'P 1'
#
loop_
_entity.id
_entity.type
_entity.pdbx_description
1 polymer ?
#
loop_
_entity_poly.entity_id
_entity_poly.type
_entity_poly.pdbx_seq_one_letter_code
_entity_poly.pdbx_strand_id
1 'polypeptide(L)'
;VPLAFGIPYAASTTNQSTGIKLTTLPATDGDLLNAENAVSFAFSWQHLQAPKLLYQLQKMGVVTKVATQLFTAVSGNQPKQFGYGSIVITPQANQRLVNQLPDILQKAAKQTGVTIYGIQTGLALQGIDLGSGSLLNVKTPKIAVATKYR
;
A
#
# COMPACT_ATOMS: atom_id res chain seq x y z
N VAL A 1 -5.29 -5.04 -36.31
CA VAL A 1 -4.94 -3.66 -35.86
C VAL A 1 -6.22 -2.92 -35.46
N PRO A 2 -6.20 -2.11 -34.39
CA PRO A 2 -7.08 -2.25 -33.23
C PRO A 2 -8.02 -1.05 -33.00
N LEU A 3 -9.19 -1.23 -32.34
CA LEU A 3 -10.00 -0.12 -31.82
C LEU A 3 -10.67 -0.45 -30.47
N ALA A 4 -10.01 0.05 -29.43
CA ALA A 4 -10.49 0.69 -28.20
C ALA A 4 -11.71 0.14 -27.42
N PHE A 5 -11.41 -0.18 -26.16
CA PHE A 5 -12.28 -0.47 -25.03
C PHE A 5 -13.36 0.60 -24.80
N GLY A 6 -14.62 0.22 -25.02
CA GLY A 6 -15.80 0.97 -24.56
C GLY A 6 -16.09 0.72 -23.09
N ILE A 7 -15.51 1.53 -22.21
CA ILE A 7 -15.96 1.62 -20.81
C ILE A 7 -16.90 2.81 -20.68
N PRO A 8 -18.19 2.62 -20.34
CA PRO A 8 -19.09 3.73 -20.02
C PRO A 8 -18.68 4.35 -18.68
N TYR A 9 -18.25 5.61 -18.73
CA TYR A 9 -18.03 6.47 -17.57
C TYR A 9 -19.39 7.02 -17.10
N ALA A 10 -19.92 6.48 -16.00
CA ALA A 10 -21.09 7.05 -15.32
C ALA A 10 -20.60 8.08 -14.30
N ALA A 11 -20.80 9.36 -14.60
CA ALA A 11 -20.60 10.45 -13.64
C ALA A 11 -21.71 10.42 -12.59
N SER A 12 -21.39 10.05 -11.34
CA SER A 12 -22.30 10.26 -10.21
C SER A 12 -21.92 11.54 -9.48
N THR A 13 -22.77 12.55 -9.63
CA THR A 13 -22.76 13.80 -8.87
C THR A 13 -23.32 13.56 -7.48
N THR A 14 -22.45 13.53 -6.46
CA THR A 14 -22.89 13.80 -5.08
C THR A 14 -21.87 14.72 -4.43
N ASN A 15 -22.29 15.96 -4.19
CA ASN A 15 -21.52 16.97 -3.49
C ASN A 15 -21.39 16.57 -2.01
N GLN A 16 -20.20 16.08 -1.63
CA GLN A 16 -19.64 16.34 -0.32
C GLN A 16 -18.20 16.84 -0.50
N SER A 17 -17.90 17.93 0.20
CA SER A 17 -16.86 18.89 -0.09
C SER A 17 -15.44 18.36 0.01
N THR A 18 -14.61 18.95 -0.86
CA THR A 18 -13.15 19.05 -0.85
C THR A 18 -12.42 17.87 -1.48
N GLY A 19 -12.32 17.95 -2.80
CA GLY A 19 -11.65 16.98 -3.66
C GLY A 19 -10.18 16.78 -3.32
N ILE A 20 -9.83 15.52 -3.10
CA ILE A 20 -8.46 15.06 -3.35
C ILE A 20 -8.39 14.80 -4.85
N LYS A 21 -8.19 15.88 -5.60
CA LYS A 21 -7.70 15.80 -6.98
C LYS A 21 -6.33 15.11 -6.86
N LEU A 22 -6.24 13.80 -7.09
CA LEU A 22 -4.99 13.05 -7.19
C LEU A 22 -4.26 13.49 -8.47
N THR A 23 -3.86 14.76 -8.49
CA THR A 23 -3.05 15.38 -9.52
C THR A 23 -1.64 15.26 -9.03
N THR A 24 -0.81 14.61 -9.83
CA THR A 24 0.62 14.37 -9.63
C THR A 24 0.94 13.45 -8.46
N LEU A 25 1.16 12.16 -8.77
CA LEU A 25 2.15 11.36 -8.06
C LEU A 25 3.48 12.14 -8.17
N PRO A 26 4.06 12.66 -7.07
CA PRO A 26 5.41 13.18 -7.14
C PRO A 26 6.28 12.01 -7.58
N ALA A 27 7.04 12.18 -8.66
CA ALA A 27 8.15 11.31 -9.00
C ALA A 27 9.14 11.43 -7.84
N THR A 28 8.92 10.62 -6.82
CA THR A 28 9.75 10.60 -5.63
C THR A 28 10.77 9.51 -5.89
N ASP A 29 12.04 9.81 -5.72
CA ASP A 29 13.05 8.77 -5.59
C ASP A 29 12.62 7.92 -4.38
N GLY A 30 12.07 6.74 -4.66
CA GLY A 30 11.39 5.92 -3.66
C GLY A 30 12.27 5.71 -2.44
N ASP A 31 11.77 6.07 -1.27
CA ASP A 31 12.52 5.97 -0.02
C ASP A 31 11.66 5.44 1.12
N LEU A 32 12.33 5.02 2.20
CA LEU A 32 11.69 4.62 3.44
C LEU A 32 11.70 5.81 4.41
N LEU A 33 10.54 6.42 4.61
CA LEU A 33 10.37 7.58 5.48
C LEU A 33 9.93 7.16 6.89
N ASN A 34 10.41 7.88 7.91
CA ASN A 34 9.99 7.73 9.31
C ASN A 34 10.13 6.28 9.83
N ALA A 35 11.23 5.59 9.48
CA ALA A 35 11.48 4.21 9.89
C ALA A 35 11.81 4.06 11.39
N GLU A 36 12.32 5.13 12.00
CA GLU A 36 12.65 5.19 13.42
C GLU A 36 11.41 4.97 14.30
N ASN A 37 11.52 4.06 15.26
CA ASN A 37 10.44 3.65 16.16
C ASN A 37 9.13 3.24 15.45
N ALA A 38 9.20 2.87 14.17
CA ALA A 38 8.04 2.44 13.41
C ALA A 38 7.57 1.06 13.89
N VAL A 39 6.31 0.96 14.29
CA VAL A 39 5.67 -0.30 14.70
C VAL A 39 5.06 -1.05 13.52
N SER A 40 4.91 -0.40 12.37
CA SER A 40 4.44 -0.99 11.10
C SER A 40 4.89 -0.12 9.93
N PHE A 41 4.77 -0.65 8.71
CA PHE A 41 5.08 0.09 7.48
C PHE A 41 3.91 0.01 6.52
N ALA A 42 3.69 1.05 5.71
CA ALA A 42 2.67 1.02 4.68
C ALA A 42 3.05 1.83 3.43
N PHE A 43 2.48 1.44 2.30
CA PHE A 43 2.56 2.21 1.06
C PHE A 43 1.22 2.21 0.32
N SER A 44 0.98 3.28 -0.45
CA SER A 44 -0.27 3.45 -1.20
C SER A 44 -0.29 2.56 -2.44
N TRP A 45 -1.42 1.90 -2.68
CA TRP A 45 -1.66 1.11 -3.88
C TRP A 45 -1.88 1.94 -5.14
N GLN A 46 -2.17 3.24 -4.99
CA GLN A 46 -2.43 4.15 -6.10
C GLN A 46 -1.15 4.52 -6.88
N HIS A 47 0.02 4.15 -6.37
CA HIS A 47 1.29 4.36 -7.07
C HIS A 47 1.43 3.37 -8.22
N LEU A 48 1.82 3.84 -9.42
CA LEU A 48 1.92 3.00 -10.63
C LEU A 48 2.84 1.77 -10.45
N GLN A 49 3.90 1.92 -9.66
CA GLN A 49 4.86 0.85 -9.37
C GLN A 49 4.53 0.04 -8.09
N ALA A 50 3.40 0.30 -7.42
CA ALA A 50 3.00 -0.44 -6.20
C ALA A 50 2.89 -1.96 -6.40
N PRO A 51 2.35 -2.48 -7.52
CA PRO A 51 2.33 -3.93 -7.77
C PRO A 51 3.73 -4.54 -7.91
N LYS A 52 4.67 -3.79 -8.50
CA LYS A 52 6.07 -4.21 -8.65
C LYS A 52 6.77 -4.26 -7.29
N LEU A 53 6.57 -3.24 -6.46
CA LEU A 53 7.08 -3.23 -5.08
C LEU A 53 6.53 -4.42 -4.28
N LEU A 54 5.21 -4.62 -4.28
CA LEU A 54 4.57 -5.73 -3.59
C LEU A 54 5.17 -7.07 -4.00
N TYR A 55 5.31 -7.30 -5.31
CA TYR A 55 5.88 -8.54 -5.83
C TYR A 55 7.33 -8.75 -5.38
N GLN A 56 8.16 -7.71 -5.40
CA GLN A 56 9.55 -7.79 -4.93
C GLN A 56 9.63 -8.13 -3.44
N LEU A 57 8.81 -7.49 -2.60
CA LEU A 57 8.75 -7.77 -1.17
C LEU A 57 8.33 -9.22 -0.90
N GLN A 58 7.30 -9.70 -1.58
CA GLN A 58 6.82 -11.08 -1.44
C GLN A 58 7.87 -12.10 -1.93
N LYS A 59 8.61 -11.79 -3.00
CA LYS A 59 9.72 -12.64 -3.48
C LYS A 59 10.86 -12.73 -2.47
N MET A 60 11.08 -11.68 -1.69
CA MET A 60 12.04 -11.65 -0.57
C MET A 60 11.51 -12.31 0.70
N GLY A 61 10.31 -12.91 0.67
CA GLY A 61 9.71 -13.61 1.80
C GLY A 61 8.99 -12.69 2.80
N VAL A 62 8.79 -11.41 2.47
CA VAL A 62 8.05 -10.48 3.31
C VAL A 62 6.54 -10.77 3.23
N VAL A 63 5.93 -10.97 4.38
CA VAL A 63 4.48 -11.12 4.54
C VAL A 63 3.84 -9.73 4.54
N THR A 64 2.96 -9.51 3.57
CA THR A 64 2.25 -8.25 3.34
C THR A 64 0.75 -8.43 3.54
N LYS A 65 0.06 -7.41 4.08
CA LYS A 65 -1.40 -7.37 4.21
C LYS A 65 -1.99 -6.22 3.39
N VAL A 66 -3.22 -6.37 2.90
CA VAL A 66 -3.97 -5.30 2.21
C VAL A 66 -4.98 -4.70 3.17
N ALA A 67 -5.04 -3.37 3.18
CA ALA A 67 -6.09 -2.61 3.81
C ALA A 67 -7.37 -2.63 2.96
N THR A 68 -8.46 -3.13 3.54
CA THR A 68 -9.78 -3.20 2.89
C THR A 68 -10.63 -1.94 3.13
N GLN A 69 -10.17 -1.00 3.96
CA GLN A 69 -10.83 0.28 4.20
C GLN A 69 -9.80 1.41 4.23
N LEU A 70 -10.25 2.67 4.08
CA LEU A 70 -9.37 3.82 4.32
C LEU A 70 -9.01 3.90 5.80
N PHE A 71 -7.79 4.34 6.08
CA PHE A 71 -7.34 4.60 7.44
C PHE A 71 -6.35 5.77 7.48
N THR A 72 -6.27 6.44 8.62
CA THR A 72 -5.27 7.48 8.86
C THR A 72 -4.29 6.99 9.92
N ALA A 73 -2.99 7.04 9.66
CA ALA A 73 -1.93 6.61 10.56
C ALA A 73 -0.94 7.75 10.80
N VAL A 74 -0.27 7.77 11.95
CA VAL A 74 0.85 8.70 12.19
C VAL A 74 2.07 8.19 11.44
N SER A 75 2.69 9.05 10.62
CA SER A 75 4.01 8.83 10.03
C SER A 75 4.94 9.99 10.38
N GLY A 76 6.01 9.71 11.11
CA GLY A 76 6.82 10.69 11.80
C GLY A 76 5.98 11.38 12.87
N ASN A 77 5.68 12.66 12.64
CA ASN A 77 4.80 13.48 13.48
C ASN A 77 3.57 14.01 12.73
N GLN A 78 3.25 13.45 11.56
CA GLN A 78 2.16 13.93 10.72
C GLN A 78 1.12 12.83 10.46
N PRO A 79 -0.19 13.15 10.51
CA PRO A 79 -1.22 12.21 10.11
C PRO A 79 -1.15 11.98 8.59
N LYS A 80 -1.14 10.72 8.18
CA LYS A 80 -1.13 10.31 6.78
C LYS A 80 -2.31 9.40 6.49
N GLN A 81 -3.08 9.77 5.47
CA GLN A 81 -4.20 8.96 5.01
C GLN A 81 -3.73 7.91 4.00
N PHE A 82 -4.23 6.69 4.16
CA PHE A 82 -4.05 5.56 3.27
C PHE A 82 -5.41 5.13 2.71
N GLY A 83 -5.49 5.01 1.39
CA GLY A 83 -6.70 4.60 0.69
C GLY A 83 -6.89 3.08 0.65
N TYR A 84 -8.00 2.65 0.06
CA TYR A 84 -8.28 1.24 -0.23
C TYR A 84 -7.14 0.57 -0.99
N GLY A 85 -6.85 -0.69 -0.65
CA GLY A 85 -5.81 -1.48 -1.30
C GLY A 85 -4.40 -1.20 -0.79
N SER A 86 -4.19 -0.19 0.06
CA SER A 86 -2.88 0.12 0.63
C SER A 86 -2.28 -1.11 1.30
N ILE A 87 -0.97 -1.30 1.11
CA ILE A 87 -0.27 -2.45 1.63
C ILE A 87 0.32 -2.09 2.99
N VAL A 88 0.10 -2.95 3.97
CA VAL A 88 0.59 -2.85 5.34
C VAL A 88 1.52 -4.02 5.62
N ILE A 89 2.69 -3.73 6.17
CA ILE A 89 3.70 -4.69 6.59
C ILE A 89 3.90 -4.53 8.08
N THR A 90 3.63 -5.59 8.84
CA THR A 90 3.81 -5.58 10.29
C THR A 90 5.02 -6.43 10.69
N PRO A 91 5.87 -5.97 11.63
CA PRO A 91 6.96 -6.77 12.19
C PRO A 91 6.48 -8.10 12.78
N GLN A 92 5.28 -8.12 13.38
CA GLN A 92 4.67 -9.32 13.96
C GLN A 92 4.42 -10.44 12.94
N ALA A 93 4.10 -10.10 11.69
CA ALA A 93 3.93 -11.07 10.61
C ALA A 93 5.28 -11.50 9.97
N ASN A 94 6.36 -10.79 10.30
CA ASN A 94 7.69 -10.91 9.70
C ASN A 94 8.78 -11.14 10.74
N GLN A 95 8.49 -11.87 11.84
CA GLN A 95 9.38 -12.03 13.00
C GLN A 95 10.79 -12.51 12.63
N ARG A 96 10.91 -13.39 11.63
CA ARG A 96 12.21 -13.90 11.15
C ARG A 96 13.09 -12.84 10.49
N LEU A 97 12.48 -11.78 9.97
CA LEU A 97 13.13 -10.71 9.22
C LEU A 97 13.12 -9.38 9.99
N VAL A 98 12.63 -9.32 11.23
CA VAL A 98 12.34 -8.06 11.93
C VAL A 98 13.52 -7.07 11.94
N ASN A 99 14.74 -7.57 12.17
CA ASN A 99 15.95 -6.75 12.18
C ASN A 99 16.41 -6.29 10.79
N GLN A 100 16.08 -7.05 9.75
CA GLN A 100 16.46 -6.78 8.35
C GLN A 100 15.34 -6.09 7.57
N LEU A 101 14.14 -6.00 8.15
CA LEU A 101 12.94 -5.52 7.47
C LEU A 101 13.11 -4.08 6.97
N PRO A 102 13.62 -3.12 7.76
CA PRO A 102 13.85 -1.76 7.27
C PRO A 102 14.77 -1.71 6.05
N ASP A 103 15.87 -2.47 6.06
CA ASP A 103 16.82 -2.52 4.95
C ASP A 103 16.20 -3.11 3.68
N ILE A 104 15.43 -4.19 3.83
CA ILE A 104 14.69 -4.82 2.73
C ILE A 104 13.70 -3.83 2.12
N LEU A 105 12.93 -3.12 2.97
CA LEU A 105 11.95 -2.14 2.54
C LEU A 105 12.62 -0.96 1.84
N GLN A 106 13.69 -0.41 2.39
CA GLN A 106 14.41 0.70 1.79
C GLN A 106 15.00 0.32 0.42
N LYS A 107 15.58 -0.88 0.30
CA LYS A 107 16.10 -1.37 -0.97
C LYS A 107 14.99 -1.50 -2.02
N ALA A 108 13.84 -2.05 -1.64
CA ALA A 108 12.72 -2.24 -2.56
C ALA A 108 12.07 -0.90 -2.95
N ALA A 109 11.95 0.05 -2.02
CA ALA A 109 11.49 1.41 -2.26
C ALA A 109 12.35 2.10 -3.34
N LYS A 110 13.68 2.10 -3.15
CA LYS A 110 14.64 2.70 -4.09
C LYS A 110 14.61 2.05 -5.48
N GLN A 111 14.39 0.74 -5.56
CA GLN A 111 14.31 0.02 -6.83
C GLN A 111 13.02 0.29 -7.63
N THR A 112 11.96 0.73 -6.97
CA THR A 112 10.63 0.86 -7.56
C THR A 112 10.14 2.30 -7.64
N GLY A 113 10.82 3.24 -6.99
CA GLY A 113 10.39 4.62 -6.89
C GLY A 113 9.17 4.79 -5.97
N VAL A 114 8.80 3.77 -5.20
CA VAL A 114 7.62 3.84 -4.31
C VAL A 114 8.07 4.21 -2.90
N THR A 115 7.53 5.31 -2.39
CA THR A 115 7.76 5.71 -0.99
C THR A 115 7.02 4.79 -0.03
N ILE A 116 7.75 4.26 0.95
CA ILE A 116 7.23 3.46 2.06
C ILE A 116 7.26 4.32 3.32
N TYR A 117 6.19 4.28 4.10
CA TYR A 117 6.02 5.09 5.30
C TYR A 117 6.08 4.19 6.53
N GLY A 118 6.98 4.49 7.46
CA GLY A 118 6.94 3.97 8.81
C GLY A 118 5.79 4.60 9.58
N ILE A 119 5.02 3.74 10.24
CA ILE A 119 3.87 4.07 11.07
C ILE A 119 4.30 3.95 12.53
N GLN A 120 4.15 5.01 13.32
CA GLN A 120 4.57 5.02 14.73
C GLN A 120 3.52 4.43 15.67
N THR A 121 2.25 4.39 15.25
CA THR A 121 1.15 3.88 16.07
C THR A 121 0.53 2.62 15.48
N GLY A 122 0.35 1.58 16.30
CA GLY A 122 -0.32 0.33 15.88
C GLY A 122 -1.82 0.52 15.67
N LEU A 123 -2.36 1.66 16.09
CA LEU A 123 -3.74 2.06 15.93
C LEU A 123 -3.82 3.12 14.81
N ALA A 124 -4.81 3.01 13.93
CA ALA A 124 -5.17 4.14 13.09
C ALA A 124 -5.74 5.25 13.97
N LEU A 125 -5.35 6.50 13.71
CA LEU A 125 -5.93 7.70 14.32
C LEU A 125 -7.42 7.83 14.00
N GLN A 126 -7.83 7.31 12.84
CA GLN A 126 -9.21 7.25 12.39
C GLN A 126 -9.37 6.05 11.46
N GLY A 127 -10.37 5.20 11.71
CA GLY A 127 -10.64 3.98 10.95
C GLY A 127 -10.19 2.70 11.67
N ILE A 128 -9.61 1.78 10.90
CA ILE A 128 -9.28 0.40 11.29
C ILE A 128 -8.22 0.34 12.41
N ASP A 129 -8.44 -0.51 13.41
CA ASP A 129 -7.35 -0.98 14.28
C ASP A 129 -6.49 -1.99 13.49
N LEU A 130 -5.18 -1.73 13.35
CA LEU A 130 -4.28 -2.55 12.52
C LEU A 130 -4.11 -3.99 13.07
N GLY A 131 -4.74 -4.32 14.20
CA GLY A 131 -4.92 -5.67 14.72
C GLY A 131 -6.30 -6.29 14.51
N SER A 132 -7.36 -5.51 14.26
CA SER A 132 -8.76 -5.98 14.34
C SER A 132 -9.29 -6.51 12.99
N GLY A 133 -8.75 -7.61 12.47
CA GLY A 133 -9.39 -8.39 11.39
C GLY A 133 -9.56 -7.73 10.00
N SER A 134 -9.36 -6.41 9.84
CA SER A 134 -9.52 -5.68 8.57
C SER A 134 -8.27 -5.66 7.70
N LEU A 135 -7.20 -6.34 8.12
CA LEU A 135 -6.02 -6.60 7.31
C LEU A 135 -6.07 -8.02 6.74
N LEU A 136 -6.28 -8.14 5.43
CA LEU A 136 -6.27 -9.44 4.76
C LEU A 136 -4.84 -9.77 4.30
N ASN A 137 -4.40 -11.00 4.55
CA ASN A 137 -3.12 -11.48 4.03
C ASN A 137 -3.14 -11.45 2.50
N VAL A 138 -2.16 -10.77 1.89
CA VAL A 138 -2.00 -10.79 0.45
C VAL A 138 -1.26 -12.06 0.08
N LYS A 139 -1.96 -13.02 -0.51
CA LYS A 139 -1.31 -14.16 -1.15
C LYS A 139 -0.64 -13.69 -2.44
N THR A 140 0.59 -14.14 -2.68
CA THR A 140 1.28 -13.93 -3.95
C THR A 140 0.37 -14.43 -5.08
N PRO A 141 -0.05 -13.58 -6.04
CA PRO A 141 -0.89 -14.04 -7.12
C PRO A 141 -0.09 -15.01 -7.99
N LYS A 142 -0.40 -16.31 -7.91
CA LYS A 142 -0.18 -17.21 -9.04
C LYS A 142 -1.26 -16.85 -10.06
N ILE A 143 -0.85 -16.29 -11.18
CA ILE A 143 -1.74 -15.92 -12.30
C ILE A 143 -2.58 -17.15 -12.68
N ALA A 144 -3.84 -17.17 -12.27
CA ALA A 144 -4.86 -18.06 -12.81
C ALA A 144 -5.72 -17.19 -13.71
N VAL A 145 -5.42 -17.21 -15.01
CA VAL A 145 -6.28 -16.60 -16.02
C VAL A 145 -7.52 -17.47 -16.16
N ALA A 146 -8.62 -17.09 -15.51
CA ALA A 146 -9.93 -17.67 -15.80
C ALA A 146 -10.56 -16.90 -16.96
N THR A 147 -10.22 -17.29 -18.20
CA THR A 147 -11.01 -16.89 -19.37
C THR A 147 -12.23 -17.80 -19.43
N LYS A 148 -13.43 -17.24 -19.22
CA LYS A 148 -14.69 -17.92 -19.51
C LYS A 148 -15.28 -17.29 -20.78
N TYR A 149 -15.08 -17.96 -21.91
CA TYR A 149 -15.81 -17.69 -23.15
C TYR A 149 -17.22 -18.32 -23.04
N ARG A 150 -18.25 -17.55 -23.35
CA ARG A 150 -19.52 -18.05 -23.90
C ARG A 150 -19.96 -17.09 -24.99
#